data_AF-A0A2G9U818-F1
#
_entry.id   AF-A0A2G9U818-F1
#
_cell.length_a   1.000
_cell.length_b   1.000
_cell.length_c   1.000
_cell.angle_alpha   90.00
_cell.angle_beta   90.00
_cell.angle_gamma   90.00
#
_symmetry.space_group_name_H-M   'P 1'
#
loop_
_entity.id
_entity.type
_entity.pdbx_description
1 polymer ?
#
loop_
_entity_poly.entity_id
_entity_poly.type
_entity_poly.pdbx_seq_one_letter_code
_entity_poly.pdbx_strand_id
1 'polypeptide(L)' 'MARGDTMQSLMLVGMVGMLDPPRVGAADAISMVRASGVDVKLITGDAQETAQSIAIVPEQCGSDSGEMLGVCQSP' A
#
# COMPACT_ATOMS: atom_id res chain seq x y z
N MET A 1 4.39 21.12 -2.52
CA MET A 1 4.55 22.49 -1.98
C MET A 1 4.71 23.46 -3.14
N ALA A 2 3.94 24.54 -3.18
CA ALA A 2 3.96 25.50 -4.29
C ALA A 2 3.99 26.95 -3.77
N ARG A 3 4.55 27.86 -4.58
CA ARG A 3 4.63 29.31 -4.30
C ARG A 3 4.21 30.10 -5.53
N GLY A 4 3.42 31.15 -5.36
CA GLY A 4 3.01 32.06 -6.43
C GLY A 4 1.97 33.06 -5.96
N ASP A 5 1.76 34.11 -6.74
CA ASP A 5 0.89 35.24 -6.37
C ASP A 5 -0.59 34.98 -6.75
N THR A 6 -0.83 34.14 -7.75
CA THR A 6 -2.17 33.69 -8.15
C THR A 6 -2.21 32.18 -8.33
N MET A 7 -3.41 31.59 -8.30
CA MET A 7 -3.58 30.14 -8.51
C MET A 7 -3.15 29.70 -9.92
N GLN A 8 -3.09 30.65 -10.87
CA GLN A 8 -2.64 30.43 -12.24
C GLN A 8 -1.12 30.62 -12.41
N SER A 9 -0.40 31.07 -11.37
CA SER A 9 1.04 31.37 -11.39
C SER A 9 1.82 30.67 -10.27
N LEU A 10 1.49 29.42 -9.99
CA LEU A 10 2.19 28.63 -8.97
C LEU A 10 3.45 27.93 -9.54
N MET A 11 4.56 28.04 -8.81
CA MET A 11 5.80 27.29 -9.03
C MET A 11 5.93 26.15 -8.01
N LEU A 12 6.26 24.95 -8.46
CA LEU A 12 6.56 23.82 -7.58
C LEU A 12 7.89 24.07 -6.86
N VAL A 13 7.85 24.05 -5.52
CA VAL A 13 9.03 24.30 -4.66
C VAL A 13 9.58 23.01 -4.08
N GLY A 14 8.75 21.97 -3.94
CA GLY A 14 9.16 20.69 -3.40
C GLY A 14 7.98 19.75 -3.14
N MET A 15 8.31 18.53 -2.71
CA MET A 15 7.37 17.46 -2.39
C MET A 15 7.75 16.79 -1.08
N VAL A 16 6.74 16.30 -0.36
CA VAL A 16 6.92 15.40 0.79
C VAL A 16 6.15 14.13 0.47
N GLY A 17 6.82 12.99 0.65
CA GLY A 17 6.20 11.67 0.58
C GLY A 17 5.85 11.19 1.98
N MET A 18 4.71 10.53 2.12
CA MET A 18 4.31 9.84 3.34
C MET A 18 4.13 8.36 2.99
N LEU A 19 4.76 7.50 3.78
CA LEU A 19 4.66 6.06 3.65
C LEU A 19 4.13 5.51 4.97
N ASP A 20 3.21 4.55 4.89
CA ASP A 20 2.80 3.72 6.01
C ASP A 20 3.48 2.35 5.89
N PRO A 21 4.67 2.16 6.50
CA PRO A 21 5.37 0.89 6.42
C PRO A 21 4.61 -0.16 7.25
N PRO A 22 4.54 -1.40 6.77
CA PRO A 22 3.96 -2.46 7.56
C PRO A 22 4.66 -2.67 8.90
N ARG A 23 3.92 -3.22 9.87
CA ARG A 23 4.48 -3.57 11.18
C ARG A 23 5.65 -4.54 11.03
N VAL A 24 6.72 -4.28 11.79
CA VAL A 24 7.87 -5.19 11.91
C VAL A 24 7.40 -6.61 12.26
N GLY A 25 7.87 -7.60 11.51
CA GLY A 25 7.50 -9.02 11.67
C GLY A 25 6.20 -9.44 10.98
N ALA A 26 5.45 -8.51 10.35
CA ALA A 26 4.27 -8.87 9.56
C ALA A 26 4.65 -9.78 8.38
N ALA A 27 5.76 -9.48 7.72
CA ALA A 27 6.36 -10.32 6.68
C ALA A 27 6.58 -11.77 7.14
N ASP A 28 7.33 -11.94 8.22
CA ASP A 28 7.66 -13.25 8.77
C ASP A 28 6.42 -14.06 9.14
N ALA A 29 5.44 -13.41 9.77
CA ALA A 29 4.15 -14.03 10.11
C ALA A 29 3.40 -14.49 8.86
N ILE A 30 3.32 -13.65 7.82
CA ILE A 30 2.68 -14.01 6.54
C ILE A 30 3.41 -15.20 5.90
N SER A 31 4.74 -15.18 5.86
CA SER A 31 5.54 -16.28 5.31
C SER A 31 5.34 -17.60 6.06
N MET A 32 5.32 -17.58 7.40
CA MET A 32 5.07 -18.77 8.20
C MET A 32 3.68 -19.37 7.95
N VAL A 33 2.65 -18.53 7.87
CA VAL A 33 1.27 -18.97 7.62
C VAL A 33 1.11 -19.50 6.20
N ARG A 34 1.74 -18.87 5.21
CA ARG A 34 1.75 -19.39 3.83
C ARG A 34 2.48 -20.72 3.73
N ALA A 35 3.60 -20.89 4.43
CA ALA A 35 4.36 -22.13 4.45
C ALA A 35 3.57 -23.32 5.05
N SER A 36 2.55 -23.05 5.87
CA SER A 36 1.63 -24.09 6.37
C SER A 36 0.48 -24.42 5.41
N GLY A 37 0.44 -23.79 4.22
CA GLY A 37 -0.57 -24.01 3.20
C GLY A 37 -1.84 -23.17 3.37
N VAL A 38 -1.80 -22.11 4.19
CA VAL A 38 -2.93 -21.20 4.39
C VAL A 38 -2.80 -19.97 3.50
N ASP A 39 -3.87 -19.66 2.78
CA ASP A 39 -3.96 -18.44 1.98
C ASP A 39 -4.11 -17.20 2.86
N VAL A 40 -3.28 -16.20 2.59
CA VAL A 40 -3.32 -14.90 3.26
C VAL A 40 -3.87 -13.85 2.30
N LYS A 41 -4.88 -13.11 2.75
CA LYS A 41 -5.56 -12.07 1.98
C LYS A 41 -5.51 -10.74 2.76
N LEU A 42 -5.30 -9.62 2.06
CA LEU A 42 -5.32 -8.28 2.64
C LEU A 42 -6.74 -7.71 2.56
N ILE A 43 -7.30 -7.31 3.70
CA ILE A 43 -8.58 -6.60 3.80
C ILE A 43 -8.29 -5.22 4.38
N THR A 44 -8.53 -4.16 3.61
CA THR A 44 -8.37 -2.77 4.04
C THR A 44 -9.52 -1.91 3.53
N GLY A 45 -9.80 -0.79 4.21
CA GLY A 45 -10.70 0.25 3.76
C GLY A 45 -10.02 1.38 2.97
N ASP A 46 -8.69 1.28 2.77
CA ASP A 46 -7.95 2.25 1.98
C ASP A 46 -8.25 2.14 0.48
N ALA A 47 -7.86 3.19 -0.24
CA ALA A 47 -7.89 3.18 -1.70
C ALA A 47 -7.07 2.02 -2.29
N GLN A 48 -7.48 1.55 -3.46
CA GLN A 48 -6.88 0.39 -4.12
C GLN A 48 -5.38 0.58 -4.34
N GLU A 49 -4.95 1.78 -4.71
CA GLU A 49 -3.55 2.12 -4.97
C GLU A 49 -2.70 2.01 -3.70
N THR A 50 -3.26 2.41 -2.55
CA THR A 50 -2.61 2.26 -1.23
C THR A 50 -2.53 0.79 -0.85
N ALA A 51 -3.64 0.05 -0.99
CA ALA A 51 -3.71 -1.36 -0.67
C ALA A 51 -2.72 -2.17 -1.51
N GLN A 52 -2.58 -1.86 -2.80
CA GLN A 52 -1.59 -2.46 -3.67
C GLN A 52 -0.20 -2.11 -3.16
N SER A 53 0.10 -0.83 -2.98
CA SER A 53 1.43 -0.39 -2.53
C SER A 53 1.87 -1.09 -1.24
N ILE A 54 0.97 -1.33 -0.29
CA ILE A 54 1.23 -2.10 0.94
C ILE A 54 1.45 -3.58 0.62
N ALA A 55 0.59 -4.21 -0.18
CA ALA A 55 0.66 -5.64 -0.49
C ALA A 55 1.91 -6.07 -1.28
N ILE A 56 2.49 -5.18 -2.10
CA ILE A 56 3.71 -5.43 -2.89
C ILE A 56 4.99 -4.91 -2.25
N VAL A 57 4.95 -4.33 -1.04
CA VAL A 57 6.20 -3.96 -0.34
C VAL A 57 7.07 -5.21 -0.24
N PRO A 58 8.32 -5.20 -0.76
CA PRO A 58 9.11 -6.42 -0.98
C PRO A 58 9.51 -7.18 0.29
N GLU A 59 9.39 -6.57 1.46
CA GLU A 59 9.48 -7.31 2.72
C GLU A 59 8.27 -8.25 2.91
N GLN A 60 7.09 -7.94 2.38
CA GLN A 60 5.85 -8.67 2.66
C GLN A 60 5.52 -9.82 1.71
N CYS A 61 6.02 -9.85 0.48
CA CYS A 61 5.67 -10.90 -0.48
C CYS A 61 6.79 -11.15 -1.51
N GLY A 62 7.35 -12.36 -1.48
CA GLY A 62 8.03 -12.92 -2.63
C GLY A 62 7.02 -13.15 -3.76
N SER A 63 7.21 -12.42 -4.87
CA SER A 63 6.75 -12.60 -6.26
C SER A 63 5.33 -13.06 -6.63
N ASP A 64 4.45 -13.52 -5.75
CA ASP A 64 3.14 -14.02 -6.18
C ASP A 64 2.01 -13.01 -5.94
N SER A 65 1.26 -12.80 -7.03
CA SER A 65 0.06 -11.99 -7.19
C SER A 65 -0.89 -12.12 -6.00
N GLY A 66 -0.76 -11.20 -5.04
CA GLY A 66 -1.72 -11.05 -3.96
C GLY A 66 -3.10 -10.75 -4.55
N GLU A 67 -3.98 -11.74 -4.57
CA GLU A 67 -5.37 -11.53 -4.93
C GLU A 67 -6.02 -10.63 -3.87
N MET A 68 -6.24 -9.38 -4.25
CA MET A 68 -6.99 -8.43 -3.44
C MET A 68 -8.46 -8.84 -3.47
N LEU A 69 -8.94 -9.46 -2.39
CA LEU A 69 -10.38 -9.65 -2.20
C LEU A 69 -10.98 -8.27 -1.95
N GLY A 70 -11.51 -7.67 -3.01
CA GLY A 70 -12.17 -6.37 -2.97
C GLY A 70 -13.32 -6.38 -1.96
N VAL A 71 -13.14 -5.66 -0.86
CA VAL A 71 -14.22 -5.33 0.07
C VAL A 71 -14.42 -3.84 -0.03
N CYS A 72 -15.69 -3.45 -0.23
CA CYS A 72 -16.18 -2.10 -0.54
C CYS A 72 -16.02 -1.63 -2.00
N GLN A 73 -16.43 -2.44 -2.98
CA GLN A 73 -17.18 -1.86 -4.10
C GLN A 73 -18.60 -1.55 -3.59
N SER A 74 -18.80 -0.31 -3.14
CA SER A 74 -20.14 0.28 -3.21
C SER A 74 -20.42 0.58 -4.69
N PRO A 75 -21.68 0.47 -5.16
CA PRO A 75 -22.01 0.39 -6.58
C PRO A 75 -21.51 1.56 -7.43
#